data_AF-A0A428JXA9-F1
#
_entry.id   AF-A0A428JXA9-F1
#
_cell.length_a   1.000
_cell.length_b   1.000
_cell.length_c   1.000
_cell.angle_alpha   90.00
_cell.angle_beta   90.00
_cell.angle_gamma   90.00
#
_symmetry.space_group_name_H-M   'P 1'
#
loop_
_entity.id
_entity.type
_entity.pdbx_description
1 polymer ?
#
loop_
_entity_poly.entity_id
_entity_poly.type
_entity_poly.pdbx_seq_one_letter_code
_entity_poly.pdbx_strand_id
1 'polypeptide(L)'
;MKKTTFILLILTIILMNCRDPYEIESISFESILVVESTITNEPNHQKVTLSKTYSLENNESPYVINANVWVENSSGIVYNFEHTNNGVYLSNDIFQATTNETYRLFITTSNGNQYQSTIKTLTPSSEITSVYAEEIVNDNGNLGIQVYINNTSVSGEASLFRYEYEETAKIITPETIVFDASLIEDLSTGEYEIVLTPREESLSTCYKTNKSTGILQASLNDIEENELEHFPVRFLPNNSPLLRERYSILVKQYVQSQEAYNFYEIINELGSLDNFLSQNQPGYVYGNISSINNPNEKVIGFFDVSSYSSLRIYFSYDDFSINRPEYFYSCDLETYDYEDATSLDGDPNERGLLRQKILAENYNYISHEGSVYTIVKPQCGDCSTFASNIRPDFWED
;
A
#
# COMPACT_ATOMS: atom_id res chain seq x y z
N MET A 1 -63.74 -10.14 -40.99
CA MET A 1 -63.16 -9.22 -39.98
C MET A 1 -63.07 -9.86 -38.59
N LYS A 2 -64.14 -10.43 -38.00
CA LYS A 2 -64.08 -11.05 -36.65
C LYS A 2 -63.07 -12.20 -36.45
N LYS A 3 -62.83 -13.06 -37.45
CA LYS A 3 -61.87 -14.18 -37.33
C LYS A 3 -60.40 -13.71 -37.39
N THR A 4 -60.11 -12.67 -38.16
CA THR A 4 -58.75 -12.13 -38.31
C THR A 4 -58.30 -11.38 -37.05
N THR A 5 -59.22 -10.66 -36.40
CA THR A 5 -58.94 -9.97 -35.13
C THR A 5 -58.68 -10.96 -33.98
N PHE A 6 -59.35 -12.12 -33.98
CA PHE A 6 -59.16 -13.15 -32.96
C PHE A 6 -57.80 -13.85 -33.09
N ILE A 7 -57.34 -14.11 -34.32
CA ILE A 7 -56.01 -14.66 -34.58
C ILE A 7 -54.91 -13.66 -34.18
N LEU A 8 -55.13 -12.36 -34.44
CA LEU A 8 -54.17 -11.33 -34.04
C LEU A 8 -54.05 -11.22 -32.51
N LEU A 9 -55.19 -11.36 -31.79
CA LEU A 9 -55.23 -11.33 -30.33
C LEU A 9 -54.57 -12.56 -29.69
N ILE A 10 -54.71 -13.74 -30.32
CA ILE A 10 -54.06 -14.98 -29.84
C ILE A 10 -52.55 -14.94 -30.07
N LEU A 11 -52.09 -14.26 -31.13
CA LEU A 11 -50.67 -14.11 -31.43
C LEU A 11 -49.97 -13.13 -30.48
N THR A 12 -50.66 -12.10 -29.99
CA THR A 12 -50.12 -11.19 -28.97
C THR A 12 -49.99 -11.83 -27.58
N ILE A 13 -50.87 -12.78 -27.23
CA ILE A 13 -50.79 -13.50 -25.94
C ILE A 13 -49.56 -14.44 -25.90
N ILE A 14 -49.17 -15.03 -27.04
CA ILE A 14 -48.00 -15.94 -27.11
C ILE A 14 -46.67 -15.17 -27.00
N LEU A 15 -46.67 -13.84 -27.19
CA LEU A 15 -45.49 -12.99 -27.00
C LEU A 15 -45.34 -12.48 -25.56
N MET A 16 -46.30 -12.74 -24.67
CA MET A 16 -46.18 -12.45 -23.23
C MET A 16 -45.57 -13.65 -22.48
N ASN A 17 -44.39 -14.11 -22.91
CA ASN A 17 -43.62 -15.03 -22.07
C ASN A 17 -42.93 -14.18 -21.00
N CYS A 18 -43.46 -14.24 -19.76
CA CYS A 18 -42.66 -13.89 -18.60
C CYS A 18 -41.42 -14.80 -18.63
N ARG A 19 -40.24 -14.21 -18.79
CA ARG A 19 -39.02 -14.92 -18.40
C ARG A 19 -39.04 -14.95 -16.88
N ASP A 20 -39.12 -16.14 -16.31
CA ASP A 20 -38.87 -16.29 -14.88
C ASP A 20 -37.48 -15.70 -14.61
N PRO A 21 -37.35 -14.74 -13.67
CA PRO A 21 -36.04 -14.25 -13.28
C PRO A 21 -35.24 -15.46 -12.81
N TYR A 22 -34.05 -15.65 -13.38
CA TYR A 22 -33.12 -16.64 -12.88
C TYR A 22 -32.78 -16.24 -11.45
N GLU A 23 -33.34 -16.92 -10.47
CA GLU A 23 -32.90 -16.81 -9.08
C GLU A 23 -31.47 -17.34 -9.04
N ILE A 24 -30.50 -16.43 -8.99
CA ILE A 24 -29.13 -16.80 -8.67
C ILE A 24 -29.21 -17.40 -7.27
N GLU A 25 -29.10 -18.72 -7.15
CA GLU A 25 -28.88 -19.38 -5.87
C GLU A 25 -27.74 -18.62 -5.20
N SER A 26 -27.98 -18.04 -4.02
CA SER A 26 -26.97 -17.25 -3.34
C SER A 26 -25.75 -18.14 -3.17
N ILE A 27 -24.68 -17.83 -3.91
CA ILE A 27 -23.39 -18.51 -3.75
C ILE A 27 -23.05 -18.33 -2.29
N SER A 28 -23.13 -19.40 -1.50
CA SER A 28 -22.85 -19.34 -0.08
C SER A 28 -21.41 -18.89 0.07
N PHE A 29 -21.20 -17.64 0.48
CA PHE A 29 -19.87 -17.11 0.68
C PHE A 29 -19.26 -17.76 1.92
N GLU A 30 -18.31 -18.67 1.69
CA GLU A 30 -17.50 -19.24 2.75
C GLU A 30 -16.36 -18.27 3.06
N SER A 31 -16.36 -17.71 4.27
CA SER A 31 -15.28 -16.85 4.75
C SER A 31 -14.09 -17.73 5.13
N ILE A 32 -13.01 -17.62 4.35
CA ILE A 32 -11.80 -18.44 4.46
C ILE A 32 -10.75 -17.65 5.24
N LEU A 33 -10.08 -18.31 6.19
CA LEU A 33 -8.94 -17.71 6.90
C LEU A 33 -7.77 -17.49 5.91
N VAL A 34 -7.21 -16.28 5.93
CA VAL A 34 -6.02 -15.90 5.17
C VAL A 34 -4.88 -15.64 6.15
N VAL A 35 -3.74 -16.30 5.94
CA VAL A 35 -2.56 -16.19 6.80
C VAL A 35 -1.33 -15.81 5.98
N GLU A 36 -0.65 -14.75 6.37
CA GLU A 36 0.63 -14.34 5.78
C GLU A 36 1.69 -14.28 6.88
N SER A 37 2.74 -15.09 6.74
CA SER A 37 3.84 -15.08 7.70
C SER A 37 5.15 -15.56 7.07
N THR A 38 6.20 -14.77 7.28
CA THR A 38 7.57 -15.13 6.96
C THR A 38 8.43 -14.82 8.18
N ILE A 39 9.01 -15.85 8.78
CA ILE A 39 10.01 -15.70 9.84
C ILE A 39 11.38 -15.58 9.18
N THR A 40 12.19 -14.62 9.62
CA THR A 40 13.49 -14.36 9.01
C THR A 40 14.64 -14.61 9.97
N ASN A 41 15.86 -14.68 9.44
CA ASN A 41 17.11 -14.66 10.20
C ASN A 41 17.58 -13.24 10.57
N GLU A 42 16.72 -12.21 10.46
CA GLU A 42 16.98 -10.87 11.00
C GLU A 42 16.45 -10.80 12.45
N PRO A 43 17.24 -10.32 13.44
CA PRO A 43 16.75 -10.07 14.79
C PRO A 43 15.71 -8.96 14.80
N ASN A 44 14.42 -9.34 14.85
CA ASN A 44 13.32 -8.39 14.85
C ASN A 44 12.10 -8.93 15.62
N HIS A 45 11.11 -8.08 15.88
CA HIS A 45 9.76 -8.54 16.17
C HIS A 45 9.18 -9.15 14.89
N GLN A 46 9.04 -10.46 14.86
CA GLN A 46 8.53 -11.19 13.69
C GLN A 46 7.03 -10.95 13.55
N LYS A 47 6.50 -11.09 12.33
CA LYS A 47 5.12 -10.69 11.99
C LYS A 47 4.30 -11.87 11.46
N VAL A 48 3.06 -11.96 11.91
CA VAL A 48 2.00 -12.82 11.35
C VAL A 48 0.80 -11.93 11.05
N THR A 49 0.22 -12.01 9.85
CA THR A 49 -0.98 -11.26 9.49
C THR A 49 -2.13 -12.22 9.27
N LEU A 50 -3.26 -11.96 9.93
CA LEU A 50 -4.47 -12.78 9.86
C LEU A 50 -5.64 -11.94 9.34
N SER A 51 -6.24 -12.41 8.25
CA SER A 51 -7.46 -11.81 7.69
C SER A 51 -8.41 -12.89 7.20
N LYS A 52 -9.51 -12.49 6.58
CA LYS A 52 -10.51 -13.39 6.03
C LYS A 52 -10.90 -12.95 4.64
N THR A 53 -11.20 -13.89 3.76
CA THR A 53 -11.78 -13.54 2.46
C THR A 53 -13.09 -12.76 2.65
N TYR A 54 -13.41 -11.92 1.67
CA TYR A 54 -14.64 -11.14 1.61
C TYR A 54 -15.25 -11.20 0.20
N SER A 55 -16.55 -10.95 0.09
CA SER A 55 -17.23 -10.79 -1.19
C SER A 55 -16.74 -9.53 -1.90
N LEU A 56 -16.71 -9.53 -3.23
CA LEU A 56 -16.35 -8.36 -4.06
C LEU A 56 -17.24 -7.13 -3.79
N GLU A 57 -18.44 -7.33 -3.24
CA GLU A 57 -19.35 -6.25 -2.86
C GLU A 57 -18.90 -5.50 -1.59
N ASN A 58 -18.02 -6.11 -0.80
CA ASN A 58 -17.44 -5.48 0.37
C ASN A 58 -16.15 -4.76 -0.02
N ASN A 59 -15.92 -3.57 0.52
CA ASN A 59 -14.76 -2.74 0.16
C ASN A 59 -13.45 -3.16 0.86
N GLU A 60 -13.51 -3.95 1.94
CA GLU A 60 -12.33 -4.29 2.75
C GLU A 60 -12.38 -5.73 3.29
N SER A 61 -11.18 -6.30 3.45
CA SER A 61 -10.97 -7.62 4.07
C SER A 61 -11.16 -7.55 5.58
N PRO A 62 -12.05 -8.38 6.18
CA PRO A 62 -12.19 -8.42 7.62
C PRO A 62 -10.94 -9.01 8.28
N TYR A 63 -10.37 -8.25 9.21
CA TYR A 63 -9.24 -8.69 10.03
C TYR A 63 -9.66 -9.73 11.07
N VAL A 64 -8.76 -10.68 11.36
CA VAL A 64 -8.96 -11.61 12.47
C VAL A 64 -8.24 -11.05 13.69
N ILE A 65 -9.02 -10.75 14.72
CA ILE A 65 -8.54 -10.20 15.99
C ILE A 65 -8.72 -11.21 17.13
N ASN A 66 -8.01 -11.01 18.24
CA ASN A 66 -8.10 -11.85 19.46
C ASN A 66 -7.83 -13.36 19.24
N ALA A 67 -7.12 -13.74 18.17
CA ALA A 67 -6.53 -15.07 18.06
C ALA A 67 -5.30 -15.21 18.98
N ASN A 68 -5.07 -16.43 19.48
CA ASN A 68 -3.81 -16.83 20.10
C ASN A 68 -2.86 -17.36 19.01
N VAL A 69 -1.70 -16.74 18.83
CA VAL A 69 -0.75 -17.03 17.75
C VAL A 69 0.62 -17.28 18.34
N TRP A 70 1.25 -18.40 17.97
CA TRP A 70 2.61 -18.70 18.39
C TRP A 70 3.38 -19.50 17.33
N VAL A 71 4.71 -19.38 17.37
CA VAL A 71 5.64 -20.20 16.60
C VAL A 71 6.44 -21.06 17.57
N GLU A 72 6.56 -22.35 17.29
CA GLU A 72 7.40 -23.28 18.06
C GLU A 72 8.58 -23.74 17.19
N ASN A 73 9.78 -23.84 17.77
CA ASN A 73 10.93 -24.43 17.10
C ASN A 73 11.23 -25.88 17.52
N SER A 74 12.14 -26.57 16.83
CA SER A 74 12.54 -27.96 17.15
C SER A 74 13.16 -28.14 18.54
N SER A 75 13.71 -27.07 19.12
CA SER A 75 14.22 -27.03 20.49
C SER A 75 13.13 -26.87 21.56
N GLY A 76 11.86 -26.74 21.17
CA GLY A 76 10.71 -26.56 22.08
C GLY A 76 10.54 -25.15 22.62
N ILE A 77 11.22 -24.16 22.05
CA ILE A 77 11.05 -22.74 22.38
C ILE A 77 9.76 -22.25 21.69
N VAL A 78 8.93 -21.54 22.46
CA VAL A 78 7.67 -20.96 21.99
C VAL A 78 7.80 -19.45 21.95
N TYR A 79 7.54 -18.88 20.77
CA TYR A 79 7.46 -17.45 20.52
C TYR A 79 6.00 -17.05 20.41
N ASN A 80 5.47 -16.33 21.40
CA ASN A 80 4.09 -15.84 21.39
C ASN A 80 4.00 -14.53 20.62
N PHE A 81 2.85 -14.28 20.00
CA PHE A 81 2.57 -13.07 19.25
C PHE A 81 1.33 -12.36 19.79
N GLU A 82 1.39 -11.04 19.88
CA GLU A 82 0.32 -10.16 20.33
C GLU A 82 -0.27 -9.36 19.17
N HIS A 83 -1.61 -9.24 19.19
CA HIS A 83 -2.33 -8.44 18.20
C HIS A 83 -2.03 -6.95 18.39
N THR A 84 -1.75 -6.26 17.29
CA THR A 84 -1.49 -4.82 17.27
C THR A 84 -2.66 -4.08 16.63
N ASN A 85 -2.70 -4.03 15.30
CA ASN A 85 -3.75 -3.41 14.52
C ASN A 85 -3.98 -4.16 13.20
N ASN A 86 -5.17 -4.03 12.62
CA ASN A 86 -5.48 -4.53 11.27
C ASN A 86 -5.08 -6.00 11.04
N GLY A 87 -5.32 -6.87 12.05
CA GLY A 87 -5.00 -8.30 11.94
C GLY A 87 -3.50 -8.63 12.00
N VAL A 88 -2.65 -7.65 12.31
CA VAL A 88 -1.20 -7.82 12.47
C VAL A 88 -0.89 -8.29 13.88
N TYR A 89 -0.14 -9.38 13.97
CA TYR A 89 0.39 -9.96 15.20
C TYR A 89 1.91 -9.85 15.18
N LEU A 90 2.50 -9.27 16.22
CA LEU A 90 3.95 -9.14 16.39
C LEU A 90 4.42 -10.05 17.51
N SER A 91 5.58 -10.70 17.34
CA SER A 91 6.15 -11.52 18.41
C SER A 91 6.45 -10.67 19.64
N ASN A 92 6.25 -11.21 20.84
CA ASN A 92 6.49 -10.49 22.09
C ASN A 92 7.99 -10.21 22.29
N ASP A 93 8.81 -11.20 21.94
CA ASP A 93 10.26 -11.10 22.01
C ASP A 93 10.85 -10.89 20.61
N ILE A 94 11.97 -10.18 20.56
CA ILE A 94 12.82 -10.09 19.37
C ILE A 94 13.50 -11.46 19.18
N PHE A 95 13.33 -12.07 18.01
CA PHE A 95 14.02 -13.30 17.67
C PHE A 95 14.36 -13.38 16.18
N GLN A 96 15.21 -14.34 15.84
CA GLN A 96 15.60 -14.65 14.47
C GLN A 96 15.60 -16.16 14.26
N ALA A 97 15.32 -16.59 13.03
CA ALA A 97 15.47 -17.98 12.62
C ALA A 97 16.96 -18.37 12.58
N THR A 98 17.28 -19.57 13.02
CA THR A 98 18.63 -20.11 13.02
C THR A 98 18.74 -21.34 12.12
N THR A 99 19.91 -21.53 11.53
CA THR A 99 20.22 -22.73 10.74
C THR A 99 20.06 -24.00 11.58
N ASN A 100 19.65 -25.10 10.95
CA ASN A 100 19.41 -26.42 11.57
C ASN A 100 18.27 -26.46 12.60
N GLU A 101 17.50 -25.39 12.76
CA GLU A 101 16.23 -25.42 13.48
C GLU A 101 15.06 -25.48 12.49
N THR A 102 13.98 -26.10 12.96
CA THR A 102 12.71 -26.14 12.28
C THR A 102 11.71 -25.29 13.04
N TYR A 103 10.74 -24.69 12.34
CA TYR A 103 9.71 -23.83 12.91
C TYR A 103 8.33 -24.26 12.44
N ARG A 104 7.33 -24.04 13.29
CA ARG A 104 5.93 -24.32 13.00
C ARG A 104 5.03 -23.26 13.60
N LEU A 105 4.12 -22.73 12.79
CA LEU A 105 3.12 -21.76 13.20
C LEU A 105 1.87 -22.47 13.71
N PHE A 106 1.29 -21.92 14.78
CA PHE A 106 0.02 -22.32 15.36
C PHE A 106 -0.88 -21.11 15.58
N ILE A 107 -2.17 -21.29 15.31
CA ILE A 107 -3.20 -20.25 15.46
C ILE A 107 -4.42 -20.87 16.13
N THR A 108 -4.93 -20.25 17.19
CA THR A 108 -6.24 -20.54 17.75
C THR A 108 -7.10 -19.27 17.68
N THR A 109 -8.12 -19.28 16.84
CA THR A 109 -9.03 -18.14 16.70
C THR A 109 -9.95 -18.00 17.91
N SER A 110 -10.56 -16.82 18.09
CA SER A 110 -11.51 -16.54 19.18
C SER A 110 -12.69 -17.51 19.24
N ASN A 111 -13.04 -18.15 18.12
CA ASN A 111 -14.15 -19.09 18.01
C ASN A 111 -13.72 -20.53 18.33
N GLY A 112 -12.47 -20.75 18.69
CA GLY A 112 -11.91 -22.06 19.04
C GLY A 112 -11.37 -22.88 17.87
N ASN A 113 -11.45 -22.39 16.62
CA ASN A 113 -10.82 -23.08 15.48
C ASN A 113 -9.30 -23.00 15.60
N GLN A 114 -8.65 -24.13 15.40
CA GLN A 114 -7.21 -24.31 15.53
C GLN A 114 -6.57 -24.63 14.18
N TYR A 115 -5.44 -24.02 13.89
CA TYR A 115 -4.70 -24.18 12.65
C TYR A 115 -3.22 -24.37 12.92
N GLN A 116 -2.55 -25.08 12.03
CA GLN A 116 -1.11 -25.28 12.07
C GLN A 116 -0.51 -25.29 10.67
N SER A 117 0.71 -24.77 10.55
CA SER A 117 1.51 -24.92 9.35
C SER A 117 2.15 -26.32 9.25
N THR A 118 2.67 -26.65 8.08
CA THR A 118 3.76 -27.62 7.96
C THR A 118 5.01 -27.09 8.66
N ILE A 119 5.92 -27.98 8.98
CA ILE A 119 7.24 -27.61 9.50
C ILE A 119 8.04 -26.95 8.36
N LYS A 120 8.79 -25.90 8.69
CA LYS A 120 9.71 -25.19 7.77
C LYS A 120 11.08 -25.01 8.40
N THR A 121 12.10 -24.87 7.57
CA THR A 121 13.48 -24.59 7.96
C THR A 121 13.98 -23.36 7.24
N LEU A 122 14.94 -22.66 7.84
CA LEU A 122 15.59 -21.53 7.21
C LEU A 122 16.20 -21.93 5.86
N THR A 123 15.88 -21.18 4.80
CA THR A 123 16.46 -21.36 3.47
C THR A 123 17.96 -21.04 3.45
N PRO A 124 18.70 -21.48 2.42
CA PRO A 124 20.09 -21.06 2.20
C PRO A 124 20.23 -19.53 2.17
N SER A 125 21.42 -19.03 2.51
CA SER A 125 21.66 -17.59 2.54
C SER A 125 22.07 -17.04 1.18
N SER A 126 21.59 -15.84 0.89
CA SER A 126 22.03 -15.02 -0.23
C SER A 126 22.00 -13.56 0.19
N GLU A 127 23.10 -12.86 -0.09
CA GLU A 127 23.24 -11.46 0.26
C GLU A 127 23.04 -10.58 -0.96
N ILE A 128 22.42 -9.43 -0.72
CA ILE A 128 22.36 -8.34 -1.68
C ILE A 128 23.79 -7.80 -1.85
N THR A 129 24.32 -7.82 -3.07
CA THR A 129 25.65 -7.27 -3.36
C THR A 129 25.58 -5.79 -3.66
N SER A 130 24.54 -5.35 -4.36
CA SER A 130 24.30 -3.93 -4.66
C SER A 130 22.85 -3.65 -4.97
N VAL A 131 22.41 -2.44 -4.62
CA VAL A 131 21.20 -1.80 -5.12
C VAL A 131 21.64 -0.49 -5.74
N TYR A 132 21.18 -0.19 -6.94
CA TYR A 132 21.57 1.03 -7.65
C TYR A 132 20.42 1.49 -8.54
N ALA A 133 20.48 2.75 -8.95
CA ALA A 133 19.47 3.39 -9.77
C ALA A 133 20.09 3.86 -11.08
N GLU A 134 19.38 3.65 -12.18
CA GLU A 134 19.82 4.06 -13.52
C GLU A 134 18.69 4.80 -14.25
N GLU A 135 19.06 5.81 -15.03
CA GLU A 135 18.14 6.47 -15.95
C GLU A 135 17.96 5.58 -17.19
N ILE A 136 16.71 5.15 -17.44
CA ILE A 136 16.37 4.29 -18.57
C ILE A 136 15.12 4.78 -19.30
N VAL A 137 14.95 4.29 -20.52
CA VAL A 137 13.64 4.26 -21.19
C VAL A 137 13.13 2.82 -21.07
N ASN A 138 12.02 2.61 -20.36
CA ASN A 138 11.46 1.27 -20.18
C ASN A 138 10.83 0.72 -21.48
N ASP A 139 10.39 -0.53 -21.46
CA ASP A 139 9.80 -1.22 -22.63
C ASP A 139 8.55 -0.51 -23.19
N ASN A 140 7.87 0.29 -22.36
CA ASN A 140 6.71 1.09 -22.74
C ASN A 140 7.10 2.47 -23.33
N GLY A 141 8.40 2.74 -23.52
CA GLY A 141 8.92 4.00 -24.03
C GLY A 141 8.89 5.15 -23.02
N ASN A 142 8.74 4.87 -21.72
CA ASN A 142 8.70 5.91 -20.69
C ASN A 142 10.09 6.13 -20.11
N LEU A 143 10.55 7.39 -20.11
CA LEU A 143 11.78 7.81 -19.45
C LEU A 143 11.56 7.84 -17.93
N GLY A 144 12.52 7.30 -17.19
CA GLY A 144 12.48 7.32 -15.74
C GLY A 144 13.72 6.73 -15.11
N ILE A 145 13.67 6.58 -13.79
CA ILE A 145 14.72 5.98 -12.99
C ILE A 145 14.30 4.56 -12.61
N GLN A 146 15.11 3.58 -12.97
CA GLN A 146 14.91 2.18 -12.59
C GLN A 146 15.87 1.82 -11.47
N VAL A 147 15.32 1.30 -10.38
CA VAL A 147 16.11 0.70 -9.30
C VAL A 147 16.33 -0.78 -9.62
N TYR A 148 17.58 -1.19 -9.60
CA TYR A 148 18.02 -2.57 -9.81
C TYR A 148 18.62 -3.14 -8.53
N ILE A 149 18.63 -4.46 -8.46
CA ILE A 149 19.31 -5.23 -7.42
C ILE A 149 20.20 -6.29 -8.06
N ASN A 150 21.38 -6.46 -7.48
CA ASN A 150 22.25 -7.61 -7.72
C ASN A 150 22.39 -8.41 -6.43
N ASN A 151 22.51 -9.72 -6.54
CA ASN A 151 22.77 -10.61 -5.42
C ASN A 151 23.74 -11.72 -5.80
N THR A 152 24.25 -12.41 -4.77
CA THR A 152 25.05 -13.63 -4.97
C THR A 152 24.50 -14.73 -4.08
N SER A 153 24.40 -15.94 -4.63
CA SER A 153 24.00 -17.13 -3.89
C SER A 153 25.24 -17.81 -3.30
N VAL A 154 25.27 -17.93 -1.97
CA VAL A 154 26.32 -18.73 -1.32
C VAL A 154 26.07 -20.20 -1.69
N SER A 155 27.11 -20.88 -2.20
CA SER A 155 27.08 -22.28 -2.68
C SER A 155 26.11 -22.63 -3.82
N GLY A 156 25.39 -21.66 -4.41
CA GLY A 156 24.42 -21.91 -5.48
C GLY A 156 23.13 -22.59 -5.03
N GLU A 157 22.89 -22.66 -3.71
CA GLU A 157 21.71 -23.33 -3.14
C GLU A 157 20.48 -22.41 -3.07
N ALA A 158 20.67 -21.09 -3.08
CA ALA A 158 19.59 -20.12 -3.22
C ALA A 158 19.38 -19.76 -4.69
N SER A 159 18.23 -20.12 -5.26
CA SER A 159 17.89 -19.82 -6.66
C SER A 159 16.56 -19.09 -6.84
N LEU A 160 15.76 -18.96 -5.79
CA LEU A 160 14.41 -18.39 -5.84
C LEU A 160 14.32 -17.24 -4.85
N PHE A 161 13.89 -16.09 -5.34
CA PHE A 161 13.87 -14.85 -4.55
C PHE A 161 12.50 -14.18 -4.63
N ARG A 162 12.10 -13.56 -3.53
CA ARG A 162 11.04 -12.56 -3.48
C ARG A 162 11.59 -11.26 -2.96
N TYR A 163 11.11 -10.17 -3.54
CA TYR A 163 11.53 -8.82 -3.18
C TYR A 163 10.35 -8.00 -2.67
N GLU A 164 10.64 -7.20 -1.65
CA GLU A 164 9.79 -6.11 -1.19
C GLU A 164 10.64 -4.84 -1.14
N TYR A 165 10.01 -3.68 -1.14
CA TYR A 165 10.73 -2.44 -0.88
C TYR A 165 9.91 -1.47 -0.03
N GLU A 166 10.63 -0.60 0.68
CA GLU A 166 10.06 0.54 1.38
C GLU A 166 10.71 1.82 0.82
N GLU A 167 9.90 2.64 0.15
CA GLU A 167 10.33 3.89 -0.44
C GLU A 167 9.96 5.06 0.47
N THR A 168 10.81 6.08 0.54
CA THR A 168 10.53 7.31 1.29
C THR A 168 11.02 8.51 0.49
N ALA A 169 10.17 9.51 0.30
CA ALA A 169 10.52 10.76 -0.37
C ALA A 169 10.48 11.94 0.61
N LYS A 170 11.49 12.80 0.55
CA LYS A 170 11.48 14.11 1.20
C LYS A 170 10.57 15.04 0.42
N ILE A 171 9.74 15.78 1.12
CA ILE A 171 8.76 16.70 0.57
C ILE A 171 9.06 18.06 1.14
N ILE A 172 9.24 19.04 0.25
CA ILE A 172 9.32 20.45 0.61
C ILE A 172 8.14 21.16 -0.05
N THR A 173 7.28 21.78 0.76
CA THR A 173 6.13 22.55 0.28
C THR A 173 6.60 23.72 -0.60
N PRO A 174 5.88 24.05 -1.69
CA PRO A 174 6.23 25.22 -2.52
C PRO A 174 6.19 26.52 -1.72
N GLU A 175 5.22 26.66 -0.82
CA GLU A 175 5.06 27.86 0.01
C GLU A 175 5.51 27.60 1.45
N THR A 176 6.12 28.62 2.05
CA THR A 176 6.50 28.62 3.48
C THR A 176 5.49 29.44 4.27
N ILE A 177 4.79 28.80 5.19
CA ILE A 177 3.76 29.44 6.01
C ILE A 177 4.35 29.85 7.35
N VAL A 178 4.25 31.15 7.67
CA VAL A 178 4.81 31.75 8.89
C VAL A 178 3.74 32.19 9.89
N PHE A 179 2.47 32.26 9.47
CA PHE A 179 1.33 32.59 10.33
C PHE A 179 0.19 31.60 10.12
N ASP A 180 -0.46 31.20 11.21
CA ASP A 180 -1.76 30.55 11.19
C ASP A 180 -2.87 31.62 11.20
N ALA A 181 -3.83 31.50 10.29
CA ALA A 181 -4.98 32.39 10.22
C ALA A 181 -6.18 31.73 10.92
N SER A 182 -6.82 32.48 11.82
CA SER A 182 -8.06 32.10 12.49
C SER A 182 -9.07 33.24 12.38
N LEU A 183 -10.36 32.93 12.45
CA LEU A 183 -11.41 33.95 12.34
C LEU A 183 -12.08 34.19 13.69
N ILE A 184 -12.22 35.46 14.07
CA ILE A 184 -13.08 35.89 15.18
C ILE A 184 -14.34 36.50 14.60
N GLU A 185 -15.49 35.86 14.83
CA GLU A 185 -16.77 36.34 14.31
C GLU A 185 -17.41 37.38 15.22
N ASP A 186 -17.82 38.50 14.62
CA ASP A 186 -18.76 39.41 15.25
C ASP A 186 -20.19 38.96 14.94
N LEU A 187 -20.77 38.23 15.89
CA LEU A 187 -22.14 37.71 15.80
C LEU A 187 -23.22 38.82 15.71
N SER A 188 -22.87 40.08 15.97
CA SER A 188 -23.80 41.21 15.92
C SER A 188 -23.88 41.87 14.54
N THR A 189 -22.79 41.82 13.76
CA THR A 189 -22.70 42.40 12.41
C THR A 189 -22.68 41.32 11.31
N GLY A 190 -22.31 40.09 11.65
CA GLY A 190 -22.04 39.02 10.69
C GLY A 190 -20.68 39.16 10.01
N GLU A 191 -19.83 40.08 10.47
CA GLU A 191 -18.45 40.27 10.00
C GLU A 191 -17.47 39.37 10.78
N TYR A 192 -16.24 39.24 10.28
CA TYR A 192 -15.21 38.46 10.96
C TYR A 192 -13.83 39.13 10.86
N GLU A 193 -13.03 39.05 11.91
CA GLU A 193 -11.64 39.49 11.89
C GLU A 193 -10.71 38.30 11.62
N ILE A 194 -9.74 38.47 10.72
CA ILE A 194 -8.67 37.48 10.51
C ILE A 194 -7.55 37.75 11.52
N VAL A 195 -7.37 36.83 12.45
CA VAL A 195 -6.29 36.85 13.44
C VAL A 195 -5.15 35.96 12.99
N LEU A 196 -3.98 36.59 12.83
CA LEU A 196 -2.74 35.92 12.44
C LEU A 196 -1.89 35.61 13.67
N THR A 197 -1.58 34.34 13.89
CA THR A 197 -0.72 33.87 14.97
C THR A 197 0.59 33.35 14.39
N PRO A 198 1.77 33.81 14.85
CA PRO A 198 3.04 33.26 14.38
C PRO A 198 3.12 31.75 14.57
N ARG A 199 3.61 31.03 13.58
CA ARG A 199 3.79 29.57 13.67
C ARG A 199 5.13 29.25 14.34
N GLU A 200 5.09 28.44 15.40
CA GLU A 200 6.28 28.06 16.18
C GLU A 200 7.19 27.06 15.44
N GLU A 201 6.61 26.17 14.63
CA GLU A 201 7.33 25.14 13.86
C GLU A 201 6.98 25.18 12.37
N SER A 202 7.98 25.05 11.50
CA SER A 202 7.74 24.94 10.06
C SER A 202 7.26 23.53 9.71
N LEU A 203 6.06 23.43 9.13
CA LEU A 203 5.48 22.20 8.56
C LEU A 203 5.75 22.09 7.05
N SER A 204 6.81 22.73 6.57
CA SER A 204 7.17 22.75 5.14
C SER A 204 7.98 21.52 4.72
N THR A 205 8.58 20.78 5.66
CA THR A 205 9.37 19.57 5.38
C THR A 205 8.71 18.33 5.94
N CYS A 206 8.42 17.35 5.09
CA CYS A 206 7.83 16.07 5.48
C CYS A 206 8.48 14.90 4.74
N TYR A 207 8.12 13.69 5.16
CA TYR A 207 8.57 12.43 4.60
C TYR A 207 7.34 11.57 4.30
N LYS A 208 7.24 11.09 3.06
CA LYS A 208 6.19 10.18 2.64
C LYS A 208 6.78 8.80 2.41
N THR A 209 6.38 7.84 3.23
CA THR A 209 6.82 6.45 3.15
C THR A 209 5.73 5.57 2.58
N ASN A 210 6.05 4.80 1.54
CA ASN A 210 5.18 3.77 0.99
C ASN A 210 5.91 2.41 1.00
N LYS A 211 5.13 1.33 1.02
CA LYS A 211 5.63 -0.03 0.86
C LYS A 211 5.28 -0.55 -0.54
N SER A 212 6.08 -1.48 -1.04
CA SER A 212 5.80 -2.19 -2.30
C SER A 212 4.43 -2.86 -2.25
N THR A 213 3.77 -2.89 -3.41
CA THR A 213 2.51 -3.61 -3.61
C THR A 213 2.72 -4.67 -4.70
N GLY A 214 1.92 -5.74 -4.65
CA GLY A 214 2.10 -6.88 -5.54
C GLY A 214 3.23 -7.82 -5.10
N ILE A 215 3.50 -8.81 -5.94
CA ILE A 215 4.49 -9.85 -5.69
C ILE A 215 5.59 -9.72 -6.74
N LEU A 216 6.82 -9.49 -6.29
CA LEU A 216 8.00 -9.41 -7.15
C LEU A 216 8.91 -10.61 -6.86
N GLN A 217 9.14 -11.45 -7.87
CA GLN A 217 9.89 -12.69 -7.75
C GLN A 217 10.93 -12.84 -8.86
N ALA A 218 12.05 -13.48 -8.54
CA ALA A 218 13.11 -13.81 -9.50
C ALA A 218 13.54 -15.28 -9.32
N SER A 219 13.98 -15.90 -10.41
CA SER A 219 14.50 -17.27 -10.45
C SER A 219 15.82 -17.29 -11.19
N LEU A 220 16.83 -17.93 -10.59
CA LEU A 220 18.12 -18.23 -11.23
C LEU A 220 18.10 -19.54 -12.01
N ASN A 221 16.98 -20.30 -12.01
CA ASN A 221 16.94 -21.61 -12.66
C ASN A 221 17.20 -21.53 -14.18
N ASP A 222 17.01 -20.35 -14.80
CA ASP A 222 17.26 -20.09 -16.21
C ASP A 222 18.60 -19.36 -16.46
N ILE A 223 19.39 -19.13 -15.42
CA ILE A 223 20.66 -18.38 -15.44
C ILE A 223 21.79 -19.37 -15.12
N GLU A 224 22.80 -19.47 -15.99
CA GLU A 224 23.93 -20.40 -15.81
C GLU A 224 24.86 -20.02 -14.64
N GLU A 225 24.72 -18.79 -14.12
CA GLU A 225 25.50 -18.21 -13.05
C GLU A 225 24.71 -18.19 -11.72
N ASN A 226 25.40 -18.38 -10.58
CA ASN A 226 24.81 -18.35 -9.24
C ASN A 226 24.54 -16.92 -8.73
N GLU A 227 24.33 -15.99 -9.65
CA GLU A 227 24.27 -14.55 -9.41
C GLU A 227 23.08 -13.97 -10.15
N LEU A 228 22.28 -13.16 -9.45
CA LEU A 228 21.25 -12.35 -10.08
C LEU A 228 21.86 -10.97 -10.31
N GLU A 229 21.85 -10.51 -11.55
CA GLU A 229 22.27 -9.16 -11.89
C GLU A 229 21.15 -8.39 -12.61
N HIS A 230 21.11 -7.07 -12.39
CA HIS A 230 20.23 -6.13 -13.07
C HIS A 230 18.74 -6.48 -12.95
N PHE A 231 18.31 -7.03 -11.81
CA PHE A 231 16.90 -7.36 -11.61
C PHE A 231 16.09 -6.10 -11.25
N PRO A 232 15.05 -5.72 -12.01
CA PRO A 232 14.31 -4.49 -11.80
C PRO A 232 13.37 -4.59 -10.59
N VAL A 233 13.50 -3.66 -9.64
CA VAL A 233 12.68 -3.62 -8.41
C VAL A 233 11.64 -2.53 -8.43
N ARG A 234 12.01 -1.32 -8.87
CA ARG A 234 11.13 -0.15 -8.83
C ARG A 234 11.44 0.82 -9.95
N PHE A 235 10.45 1.06 -10.81
CA PHE A 235 10.49 2.12 -11.80
C PHE A 235 9.81 3.39 -11.27
N LEU A 236 10.50 4.54 -11.40
CA LEU A 236 10.01 5.87 -11.09
C LEU A 236 9.99 6.70 -12.38
N PRO A 237 8.82 7.07 -12.92
CA PRO A 237 8.75 7.97 -14.07
C PRO A 237 9.53 9.27 -13.82
N ASN A 238 10.14 9.86 -14.86
CA ASN A 238 10.94 11.06 -14.73
C ASN A 238 10.17 12.30 -14.21
N ASN A 239 8.84 12.30 -14.31
CA ASN A 239 7.95 13.32 -13.78
C ASN A 239 7.38 12.97 -12.39
N SER A 240 7.86 11.90 -11.75
CA SER A 240 7.39 11.48 -10.44
C SER A 240 7.72 12.53 -9.37
N PRO A 241 6.72 13.07 -8.63
CA PRO A 241 6.97 14.05 -7.57
C PRO A 241 7.79 13.47 -6.40
N LEU A 242 7.91 12.14 -6.30
CA LEU A 242 8.78 11.47 -5.32
C LEU A 242 10.27 11.76 -5.55
N LEU A 243 10.67 12.08 -6.79
CA LEU A 243 12.04 12.42 -7.17
C LEU A 243 12.34 13.92 -7.02
N ARG A 244 11.36 14.76 -6.64
CA ARG A 244 11.49 16.22 -6.65
C ARG A 244 12.55 16.78 -5.71
N GLU A 245 12.68 16.16 -4.55
CA GLU A 245 13.75 16.45 -3.59
C GLU A 245 14.68 15.23 -3.53
N ARG A 246 14.87 14.65 -2.33
CA ARG A 246 15.66 13.45 -2.10
C ARG A 246 14.75 12.24 -1.90
N TYR A 247 15.15 11.11 -2.46
CA TYR A 247 14.44 9.84 -2.42
C TYR A 247 15.30 8.76 -1.78
N SER A 248 14.67 7.86 -1.03
CA SER A 248 15.29 6.68 -0.44
C SER A 248 14.46 5.44 -0.75
N ILE A 249 15.13 4.31 -0.97
CA ILE A 249 14.50 3.00 -1.10
C ILE A 249 15.31 1.96 -0.35
N LEU A 250 14.64 1.20 0.53
CA LEU A 250 15.17 0.00 1.17
C LEU A 250 14.60 -1.21 0.44
N VAL A 251 15.45 -1.93 -0.28
CA VAL A 251 15.09 -3.19 -0.92
C VAL A 251 15.33 -4.33 0.07
N LYS A 252 14.35 -5.22 0.16
CA LYS A 252 14.33 -6.39 1.03
C LYS A 252 14.27 -7.64 0.18
N GLN A 253 15.20 -8.55 0.39
CA GLN A 253 15.32 -9.81 -0.32
C GLN A 253 14.97 -10.96 0.63
N TYR A 254 14.12 -11.86 0.16
CA TYR A 254 13.79 -13.12 0.83
C TYR A 254 14.17 -14.28 -0.09
N VAL A 255 14.99 -15.20 0.39
CA VAL A 255 15.22 -16.47 -0.29
C VAL A 255 14.02 -17.38 -0.05
N GLN A 256 13.43 -17.90 -1.12
CA GLN A 256 12.22 -18.71 -1.05
C GLN A 256 12.52 -20.21 -1.21
N SER A 257 11.74 -21.03 -0.51
CA SER A 257 11.63 -22.44 -0.88
C SER A 257 10.84 -22.59 -2.19
N GLN A 258 11.01 -23.69 -2.90
CA GLN A 258 10.24 -23.98 -4.12
C GLN A 258 8.72 -23.92 -3.87
N GLU A 259 8.28 -24.44 -2.73
CA GLU A 259 6.87 -24.46 -2.33
C GLU A 259 6.33 -23.05 -2.11
N ALA A 260 7.12 -22.17 -1.48
CA ALA A 260 6.75 -20.77 -1.28
C ALA A 260 6.72 -20.03 -2.63
N TYR A 261 7.75 -20.20 -3.46
CA TYR A 261 7.83 -19.55 -4.77
C TYR A 261 6.60 -19.86 -5.62
N ASN A 262 6.24 -21.14 -5.75
CA ASN A 262 5.06 -21.58 -6.50
C ASN A 262 3.76 -21.04 -5.91
N PHE A 263 3.66 -20.98 -4.57
CA PHE A 263 2.48 -20.40 -3.92
C PHE A 263 2.29 -18.93 -4.32
N TYR A 264 3.35 -18.12 -4.23
CA TYR A 264 3.29 -16.70 -4.58
C TYR A 264 3.13 -16.46 -6.08
N GLU A 265 3.70 -17.31 -6.93
CA GLU A 265 3.51 -17.27 -8.39
C GLU A 265 2.02 -17.46 -8.74
N ILE A 266 1.37 -18.47 -8.17
CA ILE A 266 -0.08 -18.71 -8.36
C ILE A 266 -0.89 -17.51 -7.86
N ILE A 267 -0.56 -16.95 -6.69
CA ILE A 267 -1.27 -15.77 -6.17
C ILE A 267 -1.09 -14.56 -7.10
N ASN A 268 0.10 -14.36 -7.64
CA ASN A 268 0.39 -13.26 -8.55
C ASN A 268 -0.36 -13.40 -9.88
N GLU A 269 -0.40 -14.61 -10.45
CA GLU A 269 -1.17 -14.92 -11.66
C GLU A 269 -2.67 -14.63 -11.46
N LEU A 270 -3.23 -15.01 -10.31
CA LEU A 270 -4.63 -14.77 -9.97
C LEU A 270 -4.95 -13.30 -9.68
N GLY A 271 -3.99 -12.54 -9.14
CA GLY A 271 -4.14 -11.12 -8.82
C GLY A 271 -3.90 -10.17 -9.99
N SER A 272 -3.24 -10.63 -11.06
CA SER A 272 -2.92 -9.79 -12.22
C SER A 272 -4.18 -9.34 -12.99
N LEU A 273 -4.30 -8.03 -13.22
CA LEU A 273 -5.47 -7.39 -13.85
C LEU A 273 -5.73 -7.88 -15.30
N ASP A 274 -4.73 -8.47 -15.95
CA ASP A 274 -4.82 -9.00 -17.32
C ASP A 274 -5.64 -10.31 -17.40
N ASN A 275 -5.99 -10.93 -16.27
CA ASN A 275 -6.78 -12.16 -16.24
C ASN A 275 -8.30 -11.95 -16.37
N PHE A 276 -8.78 -10.72 -16.62
CA PHE A 276 -10.21 -10.39 -16.72
C PHE A 276 -10.95 -11.12 -17.87
N LEU A 277 -10.22 -11.66 -18.85
CA LEU A 277 -10.76 -12.43 -19.98
C LEU A 277 -10.56 -13.95 -19.85
N SER A 278 -9.88 -14.40 -18.80
CA SER A 278 -9.67 -15.82 -18.50
C SER A 278 -10.86 -16.35 -17.70
N GLN A 279 -11.73 -17.13 -18.34
CA GLN A 279 -12.80 -17.90 -17.68
C GLN A 279 -12.27 -19.10 -16.89
N ASN A 280 -10.99 -19.13 -16.52
CA ASN A 280 -10.49 -20.15 -15.63
C ASN A 280 -10.90 -19.77 -14.22
N GLN A 281 -12.04 -20.30 -13.79
CA GLN A 281 -12.48 -20.25 -12.40
C GLN A 281 -11.30 -20.74 -11.54
N PRO A 282 -10.68 -19.87 -10.72
CA PRO A 282 -9.45 -20.23 -10.04
C PRO A 282 -9.65 -21.49 -9.21
N GLY A 283 -8.80 -22.48 -9.42
CA GLY A 283 -8.65 -23.57 -8.46
C GLY A 283 -8.31 -23.00 -7.08
N TYR A 284 -8.60 -23.77 -6.04
CA TYR A 284 -8.19 -23.40 -4.68
C TYR A 284 -6.66 -23.39 -4.56
N VAL A 285 -6.07 -22.27 -4.13
CA VAL A 285 -4.63 -22.15 -3.90
C VAL A 285 -4.27 -22.84 -2.58
N TYR A 286 -3.63 -24.00 -2.67
CA TYR A 286 -3.16 -24.73 -1.50
C TYR A 286 -1.90 -24.07 -0.94
N GLY A 287 -2.03 -23.54 0.28
CA GLY A 287 -0.89 -23.15 1.10
C GLY A 287 -0.33 -24.32 1.92
N ASN A 288 0.43 -24.00 2.97
CA ASN A 288 0.96 -25.00 3.91
C ASN A 288 0.31 -24.97 5.29
N ILE A 289 -0.84 -24.31 5.43
CA ILE A 289 -1.58 -24.17 6.69
C ILE A 289 -2.87 -24.98 6.59
N SER A 290 -3.18 -25.70 7.67
CA SER A 290 -4.33 -26.61 7.73
C SER A 290 -5.08 -26.47 9.06
N SER A 291 -6.40 -26.68 9.03
CA SER A 291 -7.23 -26.74 10.23
C SER A 291 -7.01 -28.07 10.94
N ILE A 292 -6.80 -28.01 12.26
CA ILE A 292 -6.66 -29.19 13.14
C ILE A 292 -8.03 -29.80 13.43
N ASN A 293 -9.05 -28.95 13.56
CA ASN A 293 -10.38 -29.38 13.99
C ASN A 293 -11.26 -29.84 12.82
N ASN A 294 -10.97 -29.38 11.60
CA ASN A 294 -11.73 -29.73 10.40
C ASN A 294 -10.80 -29.89 9.17
N PRO A 295 -10.37 -31.12 8.83
CA PRO A 295 -9.47 -31.36 7.70
C PRO A 295 -10.01 -30.92 6.31
N ASN A 296 -11.32 -30.70 6.19
CA ASN A 296 -11.94 -30.23 4.94
C ASN A 296 -12.07 -28.70 4.89
N GLU A 297 -11.74 -27.99 5.96
CA GLU A 297 -11.78 -26.53 6.01
C GLU A 297 -10.67 -25.93 5.13
N LYS A 298 -11.06 -24.94 4.32
CA LYS A 298 -10.14 -24.19 3.47
C LYS A 298 -9.45 -23.10 4.27
N VAL A 299 -8.14 -22.97 4.08
CA VAL A 299 -7.26 -21.94 4.62
C VAL A 299 -6.26 -21.51 3.55
N ILE A 300 -6.27 -20.23 3.20
CA ILE A 300 -5.32 -19.65 2.25
C ILE A 300 -4.16 -19.07 3.05
N GLY A 301 -2.94 -19.28 2.60
CA GLY A 301 -1.78 -18.69 3.24
C GLY A 301 -0.58 -19.58 3.30
N PHE A 302 0.59 -18.97 3.43
CA PHE A 302 1.85 -19.67 3.52
C PHE A 302 2.65 -19.16 4.71
N PHE A 303 3.10 -20.09 5.54
CA PHE A 303 4.10 -19.87 6.58
C PHE A 303 5.47 -20.26 6.02
N ASP A 304 6.37 -19.29 5.94
CA ASP A 304 7.73 -19.48 5.42
C ASP A 304 8.80 -19.14 6.48
N VAL A 305 9.99 -19.71 6.31
CA VAL A 305 11.18 -19.38 7.11
C VAL A 305 12.32 -19.08 6.14
N SER A 306 12.61 -17.80 5.93
CA SER A 306 13.43 -17.34 4.82
C SER A 306 14.69 -16.64 5.30
N SER A 307 15.81 -16.89 4.60
CA SER A 307 16.97 -16.02 4.72
C SER A 307 16.63 -14.64 4.15
N TYR A 308 17.07 -13.60 4.84
CA TYR A 308 16.73 -12.21 4.62
C TYR A 308 17.99 -11.36 4.50
N SER A 309 17.99 -10.47 3.51
CA SER A 309 19.02 -9.45 3.32
C SER A 309 18.33 -8.16 2.88
N SER A 310 18.86 -7.00 3.26
CA SER A 310 18.28 -5.72 2.87
C SER A 310 19.36 -4.65 2.67
N LEU A 311 19.12 -3.75 1.72
CA LEU A 311 20.04 -2.67 1.40
C LEU A 311 19.27 -1.40 1.03
N ARG A 312 19.68 -0.27 1.62
CA ARG A 312 19.07 1.04 1.40
C ARG A 312 20.00 1.92 0.58
N ILE A 313 19.42 2.62 -0.41
CA ILE A 313 20.11 3.68 -1.15
C ILE A 313 19.32 4.99 -1.09
N TYR A 314 20.00 6.07 -1.45
CA TYR A 314 19.45 7.42 -1.56
C TYR A 314 19.91 8.02 -2.87
N PHE A 315 19.02 8.74 -3.53
CA PHE A 315 19.32 9.49 -4.74
C PHE A 315 18.29 10.61 -4.94
N SER A 316 18.62 11.55 -5.81
CA SER A 316 17.81 12.71 -6.15
C SER A 316 17.77 12.88 -7.67
N TYR A 317 16.90 13.75 -8.17
CA TYR A 317 16.79 14.01 -9.61
C TYR A 317 18.10 14.55 -10.24
N ASP A 318 18.91 15.27 -9.46
CA ASP A 318 20.17 15.89 -9.88
C ASP A 318 21.36 14.90 -9.98
N ASP A 319 21.19 13.67 -9.47
CA ASP A 319 22.11 12.56 -9.74
C ASP A 319 21.97 12.03 -11.18
N PHE A 320 20.90 12.42 -11.89
CA PHE A 320 20.55 11.95 -13.23
C PHE A 320 20.34 13.13 -14.20
N SER A 321 20.19 12.83 -15.49
CA SER A 321 19.99 13.86 -16.54
C SER A 321 18.52 14.25 -16.70
N ILE A 322 17.77 14.33 -15.59
CA ILE A 322 16.34 14.66 -15.59
C ILE A 322 16.07 16.04 -14.96
N ASN A 323 15.04 16.73 -15.44
CA ASN A 323 14.60 17.98 -14.84
C ASN A 323 13.93 17.72 -13.48
N ARG A 324 14.01 18.69 -12.57
CA ARG A 324 13.28 18.66 -11.29
C ARG A 324 11.77 18.45 -11.54
N PRO A 325 11.17 17.36 -11.04
CA PRO A 325 9.74 17.11 -11.17
C PRO A 325 8.86 18.18 -10.54
N GLU A 326 7.60 18.23 -10.99
CA GLU A 326 6.56 19.05 -10.38
C GLU A 326 6.19 18.56 -8.97
N TYR A 327 5.54 19.44 -8.19
CA TYR A 327 5.03 19.09 -6.87
C TYR A 327 3.82 18.14 -6.97
N PHE A 328 3.47 17.45 -5.88
CA PHE A 328 2.35 16.51 -5.83
C PHE A 328 0.98 17.16 -6.16
N TYR A 329 0.85 18.47 -6.00
CA TYR A 329 -0.39 19.22 -6.13
C TYR A 329 -0.17 20.53 -6.88
N SER A 330 -1.20 21.02 -7.56
CA SER A 330 -1.23 22.40 -8.07
C SER A 330 -1.40 23.37 -6.91
N CYS A 331 -0.43 24.29 -6.77
CA CYS A 331 -0.34 25.26 -5.68
C CYS A 331 -0.53 26.68 -6.20
N ASP A 332 -1.64 26.89 -6.90
CA ASP A 332 -2.06 28.21 -7.37
C ASP A 332 -2.39 29.10 -6.17
N LEU A 333 -1.86 30.33 -6.18
CA LEU A 333 -2.19 31.35 -5.19
C LEU A 333 -3.56 31.94 -5.52
N GLU A 334 -4.45 31.96 -4.53
CA GLU A 334 -5.78 32.55 -4.65
C GLU A 334 -5.82 33.88 -3.89
N THR A 335 -6.44 34.90 -4.49
CA THR A 335 -6.57 36.23 -3.90
C THR A 335 -8.05 36.58 -3.70
N TYR A 336 -8.38 37.16 -2.55
CA TYR A 336 -9.74 37.57 -2.20
C TYR A 336 -9.73 38.93 -1.50
N ASP A 337 -10.55 39.88 -1.97
CA ASP A 337 -10.76 41.19 -1.34
C ASP A 337 -11.75 41.07 -0.18
N TYR A 338 -11.26 41.30 1.04
CA TYR A 338 -12.08 41.30 2.23
C TYR A 338 -13.14 42.41 2.21
N GLU A 339 -12.98 43.52 1.48
CA GLU A 339 -14.01 44.56 1.43
C GLU A 339 -15.16 44.26 0.46
N ASP A 340 -15.00 43.27 -0.42
CA ASP A 340 -16.10 42.81 -1.26
C ASP A 340 -17.00 41.83 -0.49
N ALA A 341 -18.12 42.38 0.00
CA ALA A 341 -19.13 41.66 0.75
C ALA A 341 -20.46 41.49 -0.03
N THR A 342 -20.50 41.80 -1.33
CA THR A 342 -21.76 41.80 -2.10
C THR A 342 -21.78 40.75 -3.21
N SER A 343 -22.98 40.49 -3.73
CA SER A 343 -23.18 39.64 -4.93
C SER A 343 -24.11 40.33 -5.92
N LEU A 344 -24.29 41.65 -5.75
CA LEU A 344 -25.33 42.46 -6.40
C LEU A 344 -24.83 43.10 -7.70
N ASP A 345 -23.51 43.12 -7.89
CA ASP A 345 -22.73 43.58 -9.03
C ASP A 345 -22.40 42.46 -10.04
N GLY A 346 -22.69 41.21 -9.70
CA GLY A 346 -22.56 40.06 -10.59
C GLY A 346 -21.22 39.32 -10.50
N ASP A 347 -20.36 39.70 -9.55
CA ASP A 347 -19.22 38.94 -9.07
C ASP A 347 -19.54 38.18 -7.75
N PRO A 348 -18.73 37.18 -7.39
CA PRO A 348 -18.92 36.42 -6.17
C PRO A 348 -18.42 37.21 -4.96
N ASN A 349 -19.20 37.26 -3.88
CA ASN A 349 -18.80 37.81 -2.57
C ASN A 349 -17.46 37.22 -2.09
N GLU A 350 -16.36 37.95 -2.29
CA GLU A 350 -15.01 37.47 -2.00
C GLU A 350 -14.74 37.35 -0.50
N ARG A 351 -15.31 38.23 0.35
CA ARG A 351 -15.27 38.09 1.82
C ARG A 351 -15.88 36.76 2.27
N GLY A 352 -17.02 36.37 1.69
CA GLY A 352 -17.69 35.11 1.98
C GLY A 352 -16.87 33.90 1.56
N LEU A 353 -16.24 33.96 0.39
CA LEU A 353 -15.36 32.90 -0.12
C LEU A 353 -14.09 32.77 0.71
N LEU A 354 -13.43 33.89 1.04
CA LEU A 354 -12.26 33.91 1.92
C LEU A 354 -12.57 33.26 3.27
N ARG A 355 -13.73 33.59 3.87
CA ARG A 355 -14.21 32.94 5.11
C ARG A 355 -14.33 31.44 4.94
N GLN A 356 -14.97 30.98 3.86
CA GLN A 356 -15.17 29.56 3.58
C GLN A 356 -13.82 28.85 3.41
N LYS A 357 -12.90 29.44 2.66
CA LYS A 357 -11.58 28.88 2.36
C LYS A 357 -10.74 28.69 3.62
N ILE A 358 -10.71 29.69 4.51
CA ILE A 358 -9.94 29.62 5.75
C ILE A 358 -10.61 28.66 6.76
N LEU A 359 -11.92 28.78 7.01
CA LEU A 359 -12.57 27.99 8.08
C LEU A 359 -12.96 26.57 7.68
N ALA A 360 -13.49 26.38 6.48
CA ALA A 360 -14.06 25.09 6.07
C ALA A 360 -13.06 24.25 5.28
N GLU A 361 -12.22 24.89 4.48
CA GLU A 361 -11.24 24.22 3.62
C GLU A 361 -9.80 24.29 4.15
N ASN A 362 -9.55 24.98 5.28
CA ASN A 362 -8.25 25.11 5.96
C ASN A 362 -7.13 25.68 5.07
N TYR A 363 -7.44 26.62 4.18
CA TYR A 363 -6.41 27.26 3.35
C TYR A 363 -5.39 28.00 4.23
N ASN A 364 -4.12 27.91 3.84
CA ASN A 364 -3.05 28.63 4.51
C ASN A 364 -3.03 30.08 4.05
N TYR A 365 -2.83 30.99 4.99
CA TYR A 365 -2.57 32.39 4.72
C TYR A 365 -1.12 32.61 4.26
N ILE A 366 -0.92 33.41 3.21
CA ILE A 366 0.40 33.78 2.67
C ILE A 366 0.74 35.23 3.03
N SER A 367 -0.10 36.16 2.59
CA SER A 367 0.11 37.60 2.75
C SER A 367 -1.20 38.37 2.53
N HIS A 368 -1.22 39.67 2.81
CA HIS A 368 -2.28 40.56 2.33
C HIS A 368 -1.70 41.93 1.93
N GLU A 369 -2.34 42.59 0.97
CA GLU A 369 -2.07 43.99 0.61
C GLU A 369 -3.37 44.78 0.72
N GLY A 370 -3.45 45.69 1.70
CA GLY A 370 -4.71 46.33 2.03
C GLY A 370 -5.74 45.29 2.47
N SER A 371 -6.90 45.29 1.80
CA SER A 371 -7.99 44.33 2.02
C SER A 371 -7.85 43.04 1.22
N VAL A 372 -6.89 42.93 0.30
CA VAL A 372 -6.73 41.75 -0.56
C VAL A 372 -5.83 40.71 0.12
N TYR A 373 -6.39 39.56 0.46
CA TYR A 373 -5.70 38.44 1.09
C TYR A 373 -5.27 37.42 0.05
N THR A 374 -4.02 36.95 0.15
CA THR A 374 -3.49 35.84 -0.65
C THR A 374 -3.44 34.58 0.20
N ILE A 375 -4.03 33.50 -0.29
CA ILE A 375 -4.11 32.21 0.38
C ILE A 375 -3.72 31.08 -0.57
N VAL A 376 -3.39 29.91 -0.01
CA VAL A 376 -3.05 28.70 -0.78
C VAL A 376 -3.64 27.47 -0.11
N LYS A 377 -3.84 26.40 -0.88
CA LYS A 377 -4.34 25.12 -0.36
C LYS A 377 -3.50 24.58 0.82
N PRO A 378 -4.11 23.83 1.75
CA PRO A 378 -3.43 23.29 2.94
C PRO A 378 -2.11 22.58 2.59
N GLN A 379 -2.15 21.64 1.65
CA GLN A 379 -1.02 20.81 1.25
C GLN A 379 0.15 21.56 0.59
N CYS A 380 -0.05 22.83 0.20
CA CYS A 380 0.97 23.65 -0.46
C CYS A 380 1.82 24.46 0.50
N GLY A 381 1.40 24.54 1.76
CA GLY A 381 2.11 25.23 2.84
C GLY A 381 2.32 24.37 4.10
N ASP A 382 1.60 23.26 4.19
CA ASP A 382 1.71 22.28 5.27
C ASP A 382 1.62 20.86 4.68
N CYS A 383 2.77 20.20 4.55
CA CYS A 383 2.82 18.84 4.02
C CYS A 383 2.35 17.79 5.04
N SER A 384 2.15 18.15 6.32
CA SER A 384 1.67 17.22 7.34
C SER A 384 0.22 16.77 7.07
N THR A 385 -0.48 17.50 6.21
CA THR A 385 -1.82 17.16 5.70
C THR A 385 -1.85 15.86 4.90
N PHE A 386 -0.72 15.40 4.34
CA PHE A 386 -0.67 14.17 3.52
C PHE A 386 0.63 13.34 3.67
N ALA A 387 1.56 13.78 4.52
CA ALA A 387 2.83 13.11 4.80
C ALA A 387 3.22 13.30 6.27
N SER A 388 4.26 12.61 6.75
CA SER A 388 4.71 12.76 8.13
C SER A 388 5.73 13.90 8.25
N ASN A 389 5.53 14.84 9.16
CA ASN A 389 6.54 15.84 9.52
C ASN A 389 7.66 15.26 10.41
N ILE A 390 7.59 13.97 10.78
CA ILE A 390 8.61 13.29 11.57
C ILE A 390 9.69 12.75 10.63
N ARG A 391 10.93 13.20 10.84
CA ARG A 391 12.10 12.70 10.10
C ARG A 391 12.36 11.23 10.47
N PRO A 392 12.43 10.29 9.52
CA PRO A 392 12.82 8.91 9.79
C PRO A 392 14.27 8.83 10.30
N ASP A 393 14.53 7.94 11.26
CA ASP A 393 15.87 7.77 11.87
C ASP A 393 16.93 7.32 10.85
N PHE A 394 16.53 6.58 9.81
CA PHE A 394 17.43 6.16 8.74
C PHE A 394 17.75 7.30 7.75
N TRP A 395 17.07 8.45 7.80
CA TRP A 395 17.15 9.42 6.71
C TRP A 395 18.50 10.15 6.65
N GLU A 396 19.18 10.07 5.51
CA GLU A 396 20.43 10.76 5.20
C GLU A 396 20.18 11.86 4.16
N ASP A 397 20.74 13.06 4.37
CA ASP A 397 20.55 14.25 3.51
C ASP A 397 21.47 14.29 2.29
#